data_AF-X1MAP4-F1
#
_entry.id   AF-X1MAP4-F1
#
_cell.length_a   1.000
_cell.length_b   1.000
_cell.length_c   1.000
_cell.angle_alpha   90.00
_cell.angle_beta   90.00
_cell.angle_gamma   90.00
#
_symmetry.space_group_name_H-M   'P 1'
#
loop_
_entity.id
_entity.type
_entity.pdbx_description
1 polymer ?
#
loop_
_entity_poly.entity_id
_entity_poly.type
_entity_poly.pdbx_seq_one_letter_code
_entity_poly.pdbx_strand_id
1 'polypeptide(L)' 'GSAIQRIASCPVKEVIVTDTIPVTNNKKLDKITVLPIAPLLGEAIHRIHTGLSVGAMFEQ' A
#
# COMPACT_ATOMS: atom_id res chain seq x y z
N GLY A 1 -4.46 -18.42 -4.59
CA GLY A 1 -5.88 -18.16 -4.91
C GLY A 1 -6.02 -17.55 -6.30
N SER A 2 -7.25 -17.30 -6.75
CA SER A 2 -7.56 -16.83 -8.12
C SER A 2 -7.69 -15.30 -8.25
N ALA A 3 -7.10 -14.54 -7.33
CA ALA A 3 -7.23 -13.08 -7.28
C ALA A 3 -6.70 -12.39 -8.55
N ILE A 4 -5.55 -12.84 -9.08
CA ILE A 4 -4.93 -12.29 -10.30
C ILE A 4 -5.86 -12.46 -11.50
N GLN A 5 -6.45 -13.65 -11.67
CA GLN A 5 -7.40 -13.92 -12.75
C GLN A 5 -8.63 -13.01 -12.63
N ARG A 6 -9.17 -12.87 -11.42
CA ARG A 6 -10.35 -12.03 -11.16
C ARG A 6 -10.07 -10.56 -11.46
N ILE A 7 -8.93 -10.03 -11.03
CA ILE A 7 -8.54 -8.63 -11.26
C ILE A 7 -8.32 -8.37 -12.75
N ALA A 8 -7.68 -9.31 -13.45
CA ALA A 8 -7.47 -9.20 -14.90
C ALA A 8 -8.81 -9.10 -15.66
N SER A 9 -9.77 -9.97 -15.34
CA SER A 9 -11.11 -10.01 -15.98
C SER A 9 -12.09 -8.95 -15.47
N CYS A 10 -11.75 -8.22 -14.40
CA CYS A 10 -12.63 -7.24 -13.78
C CYS A 10 -12.77 -5.98 -14.67
N PRO A 11 -13.97 -5.37 -14.74
CA PRO A 11 -14.19 -4.12 -15.48
C PRO A 11 -13.58 -2.88 -14.82
N VAL A 12 -12.97 -3.00 -13.64
CA VAL A 12 -12.28 -1.87 -12.98
C VAL A 12 -11.12 -1.37 -13.83
N LYS A 13 -10.98 -0.03 -13.84
CA LYS A 13 -9.90 0.66 -14.54
C LYS A 13 -8.53 0.32 -13.95
N GLU A 14 -8.44 0.33 -12.61
CA GLU A 14 -7.17 0.20 -11.89
C GLU A 14 -7.42 -0.35 -10.48
N VAL A 15 -6.43 -1.06 -9.95
CA VAL A 15 -6.38 -1.53 -8.57
C VAL A 15 -5.13 -0.95 -7.93
N ILE A 16 -5.33 -0.08 -6.94
CA ILE A 16 -4.23 0.56 -6.21
C ILE A 16 -4.05 -0.16 -4.88
N VAL A 17 -2.82 -0.58 -4.60
CA VAL A 17 -2.43 -1.23 -3.34
C VAL A 17 -1.20 -0.55 -2.77
N THR A 18 -0.94 -0.76 -1.48
CA THR A 18 0.31 -0.33 -0.86
C THR A 18 1.36 -1.43 -0.94
N ASP A 19 2.63 -1.09 -0.77
CA ASP A 19 3.75 -2.04 -0.65
C ASP A 19 3.87 -2.70 0.73
N THR A 20 2.79 -2.71 1.54
CA THR A 20 2.73 -3.40 2.85
C THR A 20 3.04 -4.89 2.76
N ILE A 21 2.72 -5.51 1.62
CA ILE A 21 3.09 -6.88 1.28
C ILE A 21 3.75 -6.84 -0.12
N PRO A 22 4.91 -7.50 -0.31
CA PRO A 22 5.56 -7.54 -1.61
C PRO A 22 4.67 -8.13 -2.71
N VAL A 23 4.47 -7.37 -3.79
CA VAL A 23 3.85 -7.87 -5.02
C VAL A 23 4.90 -8.54 -5.89
N THR A 24 4.95 -9.87 -5.84
CA THR A 24 5.91 -10.69 -6.61
C THR A 24 5.68 -10.58 -8.13
N ASN A 25 6.73 -10.79 -8.92
CA ASN A 25 6.68 -10.58 -10.39
C ASN A 25 5.58 -11.39 -11.11
N ASN A 26 5.25 -12.58 -10.62
CA ASN A 26 4.16 -13.42 -11.13
C ASN A 26 2.74 -12.91 -10.81
N LYS A 27 2.63 -11.82 -10.07
CA LYS A 27 1.38 -11.16 -9.65
C LYS A 27 1.28 -9.72 -10.15
N LYS A 28 2.25 -9.26 -10.95
CA LYS A 28 2.21 -7.95 -11.60
C LYS A 28 1.25 -8.00 -12.77
N LEU A 29 0.27 -7.11 -12.76
CA LEU A 29 -0.66 -6.85 -13.85
C LEU A 29 -0.57 -5.36 -14.16
N ASP A 30 -0.75 -4.97 -15.43
CA ASP A 30 -0.74 -3.56 -15.83
C ASP A 30 -1.85 -2.74 -15.14
N LYS A 31 -2.92 -3.41 -14.68
CA LYS A 31 -4.00 -2.80 -13.91
C LYS A 31 -3.66 -2.56 -12.42
N ILE A 32 -2.52 -3.05 -11.93
CA ILE A 32 -2.14 -2.93 -10.51
C ILE A 32 -1.05 -1.88 -10.34
N THR A 33 -1.36 -0.85 -9.57
CA THR A 33 -0.39 0.18 -9.14
C THR A 33 -0.05 -0.03 -7.68
N VAL A 34 1.24 -0.02 -7.36
CA VAL A 34 1.74 -0.18 -5.99
C VAL A 34 2.26 1.17 -5.50
N LEU A 35 1.69 1.68 -4.41
CA LEU A 35 2.12 2.92 -3.76
C LEU A 35 3.03 2.61 -2.56
N PRO A 36 4.22 3.23 -2.48
CA PRO A 36 5.09 3.04 -1.34
C PRO A 36 4.54 3.76 -0.11
N ILE A 37 4.56 3.07 1.04
CA ILE A 37 4.15 3.66 2.33
C ILE A 37 5.28 3.74 3.36
N ALA A 38 6.51 3.36 3.00
CA ALA A 38 7.66 3.38 3.90
C ALA A 38 7.86 4.72 4.65
N PRO A 39 7.69 5.91 4.03
CA PRO A 39 7.80 7.18 4.76
C PRO A 39 6.77 7.34 5.89
N LEU A 40 5.52 6.89 5.67
CA LEU A 40 4.47 6.94 6.69
C LEU A 40 4.79 6.03 7.87
N LEU A 41 5.30 4.83 7.59
CA LEU A 41 5.72 3.91 8.65
C LEU A 41 6.93 4.43 9.43
N GLY A 42 7.90 5.04 8.73
CA GLY A 42 9.07 5.66 9.34
C GLY A 42 8.70 6.79 10.28
N GLU A 43 7.77 7.66 9.86
CA GLU A 43 7.26 8.76 10.69
C GLU A 43 6.52 8.24 11.93
N ALA A 44 5.70 7.19 11.78
CA ALA A 44 5.02 6.57 12.91
C ALA A 44 6.02 6.03 13.95
N ILE A 45 7.07 5.33 13.50
CA ILE A 45 8.15 4.84 14.38
C ILE A 45 8.86 6.00 15.08
N HIS A 46 9.21 7.05 14.34
CA HIS A 46 9.87 8.23 14.89
C HIS A 46 9.04 8.89 15.99
N ARG A 47 7.73 9.08 15.78
CA ARG A 47 6.83 9.69 16.76
C ARG A 47 6.67 8.85 18.02
N ILE A 48 6.50 7.54 17.86
CA ILE A 48 6.42 6.60 18.99
C ILE A 48 7.70 6.67 19.83
N HIS A 49 8.86 6.70 19.17
CA HIS A 49 10.15 6.76 19.86
C HIS A 49 10.38 8.09 20.58
N THR A 50 9.91 9.21 20.02
CA THR A 50 10.13 10.57 20.56
C THR A 50 8.99 11.07 21.45
N GLY A 51 7.94 10.28 21.66
CA GLY A 51 6.78 10.67 22.46
C GLY A 51 5.88 11.72 21.79
N LEU A 52 5.96 11.87 20.47
CA LEU A 52 5.10 12.76 19.69
C LEU A 52 3.74 12.11 19.40
N SER A 53 2.70 12.92 19.21
CA SER A 53 1.36 12.43 18.87
C SER A 53 1.34 11.78 17.47
N VAL A 54 1.02 10.49 17.41
CA VAL A 54 0.75 9.77 16.15
C VAL A 54 -0.54 10.25 15.50
N GLY A 55 -1.56 10.66 16.28
CA GLY A 55 -2.84 11.14 15.76
C GLY A 55 -2.71 12.35 14.83
N ALA A 56 -1.73 13.23 15.11
CA ALA A 56 -1.44 14.39 14.29
C ALA A 56 -0.94 14.05 12.86
N MET A 57 -0.61 12.79 12.55
CA MET A 57 -0.32 12.34 11.19
C MET A 57 -1.57 12.27 10.30
N PHE A 58 -2.77 12.24 10.88
CA PHE A 58 -4.04 12.02 10.18
C PHE A 58 -4.92 13.28 10.11
N GLU A 59 -4.47 14.41 10.65
CA GLU A 59 -5.20 15.68 10.68
C GLU A 59 -4.82 16.61 9.50
N GLN A 60 -4.23 16.06 8.43
CA GLN A 60 -3.83 16.80 7.22
C GLN A 60 -4.93 16.79 6.15
#